data_AF-A0A9E3F709-F1
#
_entry.id   AF-A0A9E3F709-F1
#
_cell.length_a   1.000
_cell.length_b   1.000
_cell.length_c   1.000
_cell.angle_alpha   90.00
_cell.angle_beta   90.00
_cell.angle_gamma   90.00
#
_symmetry.space_group_name_H-M   'P 1'
#
loop_
_entity.id
_entity.type
_entity.pdbx_description
1 polymer ?
#
loop_
_entity_poly.entity_id
_entity_poly.type
_entity_poly.pdbx_seq_one_letter_code
_entity_poly.pdbx_strand_id
1 'polypeptide(L)'
;MMETQTQHSREEAVWPPPPTTSLPPTKRLPLTKLEVFWQIVGRATGMGLTRGALCGAGYGLFFYIVGAIYGLFLGGIAGLLMGCVMGFILAFATCGWFYPLRHARTYRRFVGVVSLVVASVPGLLAVIACFGGPHLIMGLWMMVVLPALIAMIAAWTANQRLCEWYESEMRKRGGWEPEGAGP
;
A
#
# COMPACT_ATOMS: atom_id res chain seq x y z
N MET A 1 23.15 -28.42 -53.30
CA MET A 1 23.35 -28.64 -51.86
C MET A 1 21.99 -28.51 -51.20
N MET A 2 21.48 -29.65 -50.77
CA MET A 2 20.19 -29.82 -50.10
C MET A 2 20.43 -29.66 -48.60
N GLU A 3 19.81 -28.66 -47.98
CA GLU A 3 19.62 -28.64 -46.53
C GLU A 3 18.14 -28.86 -46.23
N THR A 4 17.93 -30.01 -45.60
CA THR A 4 16.72 -30.58 -45.06
C THR A 4 15.95 -29.60 -44.19
N GLN A 5 14.81 -29.16 -44.70
CA GLN A 5 13.78 -28.44 -43.98
C GLN A 5 13.06 -29.43 -43.04
N THR A 6 13.54 -29.53 -41.80
CA THR A 6 12.96 -30.38 -40.76
C THR A 6 11.62 -29.78 -40.34
N GLN A 7 10.54 -30.24 -40.97
CA GLN A 7 9.16 -30.10 -40.51
C GLN A 7 9.01 -30.79 -39.15
N HIS A 8 9.45 -30.14 -38.09
CA HIS A 8 8.95 -30.44 -36.76
C HIS A 8 7.58 -29.78 -36.64
N SER A 9 6.56 -30.50 -37.13
CA SER A 9 5.17 -30.30 -36.74
C SER A 9 5.12 -30.24 -35.21
N ARG A 10 5.08 -29.01 -34.68
CA ARG A 10 4.52 -28.77 -33.36
C ARG A 10 3.04 -29.04 -33.50
N GLU A 11 2.65 -30.26 -33.16
CA GLU A 11 1.34 -30.49 -32.57
C GLU A 11 1.25 -29.56 -31.36
N GLU A 12 0.76 -28.35 -31.60
CA GLU A 12 0.28 -27.47 -30.54
C GLU A 12 -0.82 -28.27 -29.85
N ALA A 13 -0.48 -28.84 -28.69
CA ALA A 13 -1.43 -29.45 -27.79
C ALA A 13 -2.56 -28.44 -27.59
N VAL A 14 -3.68 -28.68 -28.27
CA VAL A 14 -4.92 -27.93 -28.12
C VAL A 14 -5.39 -28.24 -26.71
N TRP A 15 -4.88 -27.47 -25.75
CA TRP A 15 -5.33 -27.52 -24.38
C TRP A 15 -6.83 -27.26 -24.42
N PRO A 16 -7.66 -28.15 -23.83
CA PRO A 16 -9.07 -27.85 -23.69
C PRO A 16 -9.19 -26.49 -22.99
N PRO A 17 -10.06 -25.58 -23.47
CA PRO A 17 -10.24 -24.30 -22.81
C PRO A 17 -10.54 -24.57 -21.33
N PRO A 18 -9.88 -23.86 -20.40
CA PRO A 18 -10.07 -24.11 -18.98
C PRO A 18 -11.57 -24.09 -18.67
N PRO A 19 -12.08 -25.05 -17.90
CA PRO A 19 -13.50 -25.13 -17.62
C PRO A 19 -13.95 -23.79 -17.07
N THR A 20 -14.82 -23.12 -17.82
CA THR A 20 -15.54 -21.91 -17.40
C THR A 20 -16.44 -22.31 -16.24
N THR A 21 -15.84 -22.36 -15.06
CA THR A 21 -16.53 -22.47 -13.78
C THR A 21 -17.15 -21.10 -13.54
N SER A 22 -18.25 -20.83 -14.24
CA SER A 22 -19.17 -19.75 -13.89
C SER A 22 -19.80 -20.12 -12.55
N LEU A 23 -19.07 -19.84 -11.48
CA LEU A 23 -19.60 -19.92 -10.13
C LEU A 23 -20.90 -19.10 -10.10
N PRO A 24 -21.99 -19.67 -9.54
CA PRO A 24 -23.25 -18.96 -9.47
C PRO A 24 -23.00 -17.61 -8.78
N PRO A 25 -23.56 -16.51 -9.33
CA PRO A 25 -23.33 -15.17 -8.80
C PRO A 25 -23.80 -15.16 -7.35
N THR A 26 -22.84 -15.27 -6.43
CA THR A 26 -23.12 -15.25 -5.01
C THR A 26 -23.56 -13.82 -4.74
N LYS A 27 -24.86 -13.61 -4.52
CA LYS A 27 -25.43 -12.30 -4.19
C LYS A 27 -24.83 -11.84 -2.86
N ARG A 28 -23.64 -11.26 -2.89
CA ARG A 28 -23.02 -10.64 -1.72
C ARG A 28 -23.81 -9.36 -1.43
N LEU A 29 -24.24 -9.23 -0.18
CA LEU A 29 -24.93 -8.03 0.30
C LEU A 29 -24.10 -6.77 -0.03
N PRO A 30 -24.77 -5.64 -0.33
CA PRO A 30 -24.08 -4.38 -0.57
C PRO A 30 -23.25 -4.03 0.67
N LEU A 31 -21.95 -3.83 0.46
CA LEU A 31 -21.00 -3.45 1.50
C LEU A 31 -21.47 -2.13 2.12
N THR A 32 -21.79 -2.15 3.41
CA THR A 32 -22.12 -0.91 4.13
C THR A 32 -20.88 0.00 4.17
N LYS A 33 -21.09 1.32 4.11
CA LYS A 33 -19.99 2.30 4.19
C LYS A 33 -19.12 2.07 5.43
N LEU A 34 -19.76 1.69 6.55
CA LEU A 34 -19.09 1.40 7.82
C LEU A 34 -18.16 0.18 7.73
N GLU A 35 -18.55 -0.86 7.01
CA GLU A 35 -17.73 -2.05 6.83
C GLU A 35 -16.51 -1.75 5.94
N VAL A 36 -16.69 -0.99 4.86
CA VAL A 36 -15.58 -0.51 4.02
C VAL A 36 -14.62 0.36 4.83
N PHE A 37 -15.17 1.26 5.66
CA PHE A 37 -14.39 2.13 6.54
C PHE A 37 -13.48 1.31 7.47
N TRP A 38 -14.05 0.36 8.22
CA TRP A 38 -13.28 -0.47 9.15
C TRP A 38 -12.26 -1.38 8.46
N GLN A 39 -12.58 -1.89 7.27
CA GLN A 39 -11.63 -2.70 6.50
C GLN A 39 -10.42 -1.88 6.03
N ILE A 40 -10.63 -0.63 5.59
CA ILE A 40 -9.55 0.29 5.19
C ILE A 40 -8.66 0.60 6.41
N VAL A 41 -9.28 1.00 7.53
CA VAL A 41 -8.55 1.32 8.76
C VAL A 41 -7.76 0.11 9.25
N GLY A 42 -8.40 -1.06 9.40
CA GLY A 42 -7.73 -2.27 9.90
C GLY A 42 -6.53 -2.69 9.04
N ARG A 43 -6.66 -2.59 7.71
CA ARG A 43 -5.54 -2.91 6.80
C ARG A 43 -4.43 -1.88 6.86
N ALA A 44 -4.75 -0.59 6.88
CA ALA A 44 -3.76 0.47 7.00
C ALA A 44 -2.99 0.38 8.32
N THR A 45 -3.69 0.15 9.43
CA THR A 45 -3.11 -0.04 10.76
C THR A 45 -2.23 -1.29 10.81
N GLY A 46 -2.68 -2.44 10.29
CA GLY A 46 -1.89 -3.67 10.26
C GLY A 46 -0.63 -3.55 9.40
N MET A 47 -0.73 -2.89 8.23
CA MET A 47 0.43 -2.60 7.39
C MET A 47 1.38 -1.61 8.05
N GLY A 48 0.86 -0.59 8.73
CA GLY A 48 1.65 0.39 9.49
C GLY A 48 2.43 -0.26 10.62
N LEU A 49 1.78 -1.12 11.42
CA LEU A 49 2.40 -1.86 12.52
C LEU A 49 3.52 -2.78 12.03
N THR A 50 3.22 -3.65 11.05
CA THR A 50 4.20 -4.63 10.54
C THR A 50 5.43 -3.94 9.96
N ARG A 51 5.23 -2.87 9.19
CA ARG A 51 6.34 -2.15 8.57
C ARG A 51 7.09 -1.28 9.57
N GLY A 52 6.39 -0.56 10.43
CA GLY A 52 7.01 0.20 11.51
C GLY A 52 7.88 -0.68 12.41
N ALA A 53 7.37 -1.86 12.80
CA ALA A 53 8.13 -2.83 13.58
C ALA A 53 9.37 -3.35 12.83
N LEU A 54 9.23 -3.75 11.57
CA LEU A 54 10.37 -4.22 10.76
C LEU A 54 11.45 -3.15 10.57
N CYS A 55 11.03 -1.91 10.32
CA CYS A 55 11.94 -0.80 10.09
C CYS A 55 12.62 -0.36 11.38
N GLY A 56 11.86 -0.31 12.48
CA GLY A 56 12.41 -0.06 13.81
C GLY A 56 13.39 -1.15 14.25
N ALA A 57 13.08 -2.42 14.01
CA ALA A 57 13.98 -3.53 14.29
C ALA A 57 15.27 -3.46 13.46
N GLY A 58 15.15 -3.20 12.16
CA GLY A 58 16.29 -3.04 11.25
C GLY A 58 17.19 -1.85 11.63
N TYR A 59 16.58 -0.74 12.02
CA TYR A 59 17.31 0.42 12.54
C TYR A 59 17.99 0.11 13.89
N GLY A 60 17.26 -0.53 14.81
CA GLY A 60 17.77 -0.90 16.11
C GLY A 60 18.94 -1.89 16.04
N LEU A 61 18.99 -2.73 15.00
CA LEU A 61 20.07 -3.70 14.79
C LEU A 61 21.44 -3.03 14.62
N PHE A 62 21.50 -1.78 14.16
CA PHE A 62 22.75 -0.99 14.14
C PHE A 62 23.33 -0.75 15.54
N PHE A 63 22.50 -0.79 16.58
CA PHE A 63 22.87 -0.58 17.98
C PHE A 63 22.85 -1.88 18.80
N TYR A 64 23.24 -3.01 18.17
CA TYR A 64 23.23 -4.36 18.76
C TYR A 64 21.82 -4.95 18.97
N ILE A 65 21.78 -6.18 19.50
CA ILE A 65 20.54 -6.95 19.72
C ILE A 65 19.57 -6.21 20.65
N VAL A 66 20.08 -5.57 21.69
CA VAL A 66 19.25 -4.76 22.60
C VAL A 66 18.59 -3.61 21.85
N GLY A 67 19.34 -2.94 20.97
CA GLY A 67 18.80 -1.90 20.09
C GLY A 67 17.70 -2.42 19.17
N ALA A 68 17.83 -3.63 18.62
CA ALA A 68 16.81 -4.23 17.75
C ALA A 68 15.47 -4.45 18.49
N ILE A 69 15.49 -4.88 19.75
CA ILE A 69 14.29 -5.07 20.57
C ILE A 69 13.63 -3.71 20.84
N TYR A 70 14.39 -2.73 21.33
CA TYR A 70 13.86 -1.38 21.58
C TYR A 70 13.33 -0.73 20.29
N GLY A 71 14.06 -0.87 19.20
CA GLY A 71 13.68 -0.39 17.88
C GLY A 71 12.40 -1.05 17.38
N LEU A 72 12.22 -2.37 17.59
CA LEU A 72 11.00 -3.07 17.23
C LEU A 72 9.78 -2.52 17.99
N PHE A 73 9.91 -2.29 19.30
CA PHE A 73 8.82 -1.72 20.10
C PHE A 73 8.51 -0.27 19.71
N LEU A 74 9.53 0.59 19.64
CA LEU A 74 9.35 2.00 19.26
C LEU A 74 8.82 2.14 17.83
N GLY A 75 9.40 1.40 16.89
CA GLY A 75 8.95 1.36 15.50
C GLY A 75 7.55 0.78 15.35
N GLY A 76 7.19 -0.23 16.14
CA GLY A 76 5.85 -0.79 16.19
C GLY A 76 4.81 0.23 16.67
N ILE A 77 5.08 0.93 17.78
CA ILE A 77 4.18 1.98 18.31
C ILE A 77 4.05 3.14 17.33
N ALA A 78 5.16 3.65 16.80
CA ALA A 78 5.15 4.74 15.82
C ALA A 78 4.41 4.33 14.53
N GLY A 79 4.67 3.11 14.03
CA GLY A 79 4.00 2.55 12.86
C GLY A 79 2.51 2.34 13.06
N LEU A 80 2.09 1.92 14.26
CA LEU A 80 0.69 1.77 14.63
C LEU A 80 -0.02 3.13 14.64
N LEU A 81 0.55 4.13 15.32
CA LEU A 81 -0.01 5.48 15.39
C LEU A 81 -0.14 6.09 13.99
N MET A 82 0.93 6.01 13.19
CA MET A 82 0.94 6.53 11.83
C MET A 82 -0.04 5.79 10.92
N GLY A 83 -0.11 4.46 11.04
CA GLY A 83 -1.06 3.61 10.31
C GLY A 83 -2.51 3.93 10.66
N CYS A 84 -2.82 4.20 11.93
CA CYS A 84 -4.14 4.62 12.38
C CYS A 84 -4.51 5.99 11.80
N VAL A 85 -3.63 6.99 11.89
CA VAL A 85 -3.90 8.34 11.35
C VAL A 85 -4.13 8.29 9.85
N MET A 86 -3.23 7.62 9.11
CA MET A 86 -3.33 7.50 7.66
C MET A 86 -4.57 6.68 7.26
N GLY A 87 -4.85 5.59 7.96
CA GLY A 87 -6.03 4.76 7.76
C GLY A 87 -7.32 5.54 7.96
N PHE A 88 -7.39 6.37 9.00
CA PHE A 88 -8.55 7.21 9.29
C PHE A 88 -8.78 8.28 8.21
N ILE A 89 -7.72 8.98 7.78
CA ILE A 89 -7.78 9.98 6.70
C ILE A 89 -8.25 9.33 5.40
N LEU A 90 -7.67 8.19 5.03
CA LEU A 90 -8.04 7.46 3.82
C LEU A 90 -9.47 6.93 3.89
N ALA A 91 -9.89 6.35 5.02
CA ALA A 91 -11.23 5.82 5.18
C ALA A 91 -12.29 6.94 5.11
N PHE A 92 -12.01 8.09 5.75
CA PHE A 92 -12.88 9.26 5.68
C PHE A 92 -12.99 9.82 4.26
N ALA A 93 -11.85 10.02 3.59
CA ALA A 93 -11.85 10.50 2.21
C ALA A 93 -12.55 9.54 1.24
N THR A 94 -12.33 8.23 1.43
CA THR A 94 -12.95 7.19 0.60
C THR A 94 -14.47 7.15 0.79
N CYS A 95 -14.94 7.20 2.04
CA CYS A 95 -16.38 7.16 2.35
C CYS A 95 -17.11 8.45 1.98
N GLY A 96 -16.43 9.60 2.06
CA GLY A 96 -16.99 10.92 1.76
C GLY A 96 -17.07 11.23 0.27
N TRP A 97 -15.97 11.06 -0.46
CA TRP A 97 -15.87 11.52 -1.87
C TRP A 97 -15.84 10.39 -2.90
N PHE A 98 -15.32 9.22 -2.55
CA PHE A 98 -15.06 8.16 -3.52
C PHE A 98 -16.01 6.96 -3.41
N TYR A 99 -17.03 7.02 -2.55
CA TYR A 99 -18.03 5.96 -2.44
C TYR A 99 -19.32 6.36 -3.19
N PRO A 100 -19.78 5.61 -4.21
CA PRO A 100 -19.14 4.44 -4.85
C PRO A 100 -17.99 4.83 -5.81
N LEU A 101 -17.04 3.93 -6.02
CA LEU A 101 -15.76 4.23 -6.70
C LEU A 101 -15.93 4.38 -8.21
N ARG A 102 -16.39 5.55 -8.65
CA ARG A 102 -16.61 5.87 -10.06
C ARG A 102 -15.32 6.02 -10.85
N HIS A 103 -14.28 6.60 -10.26
CA HIS A 103 -13.03 6.96 -10.97
C HIS A 103 -11.79 6.44 -10.23
N ALA A 104 -11.32 5.25 -10.58
CA ALA A 104 -10.16 4.62 -9.95
C ALA A 104 -8.87 5.44 -10.14
N ARG A 105 -8.69 6.06 -11.32
CA ARG A 105 -7.50 6.89 -11.61
C ARG A 105 -7.43 8.13 -10.72
N THR A 106 -8.57 8.79 -10.47
CA THR A 106 -8.65 9.96 -9.58
C THR A 106 -8.38 9.55 -8.14
N TYR A 107 -8.92 8.40 -7.71
CA TYR A 107 -8.65 7.84 -6.39
C TYR A 107 -7.15 7.57 -6.17
N ARG A 108 -6.47 6.89 -7.11
CA ARG A 108 -5.02 6.65 -7.04
C ARG A 108 -4.20 7.93 -6.93
N ARG A 109 -4.55 8.97 -7.72
CA ARG A 109 -3.90 10.29 -7.64
C ARG A 109 -4.12 10.95 -6.29
N PHE A 110 -5.35 10.92 -5.79
CA PHE A 110 -5.69 11.48 -4.48
C PHE A 110 -4.90 10.80 -3.35
N VAL A 111 -4.88 9.47 -3.32
CA VAL A 111 -4.11 8.70 -2.33
C VAL A 111 -2.61 9.04 -2.45
N GLY A 112 -2.08 9.16 -3.67
CA GLY A 112 -0.70 9.59 -3.91
C GLY A 112 -0.38 10.97 -3.33
N VAL A 113 -1.25 11.96 -3.57
CA VAL A 113 -1.08 13.33 -3.04
C VAL A 113 -1.17 13.35 -1.51
N VAL A 114 -2.17 12.67 -0.92
CA VAL A 114 -2.29 12.58 0.55
C VAL A 114 -1.05 11.93 1.15
N SER A 115 -0.53 10.87 0.53
CA SER A 115 0.70 10.22 0.97
C SER A 115 1.90 11.15 0.91
N LEU A 116 2.03 11.91 -0.18
CA LEU A 116 3.12 12.86 -0.36
C LEU A 116 3.07 13.97 0.69
N VAL A 117 1.88 14.54 0.94
CA VAL A 117 1.68 15.57 1.98
C VAL A 117 2.04 15.03 3.35
N VAL A 118 1.51 13.86 3.71
CA VAL A 118 1.77 13.23 5.00
C VAL A 118 3.25 12.86 5.17
N ALA A 119 3.92 12.40 4.11
CA ALA A 119 5.35 12.12 4.11
C ALA A 119 6.23 13.38 4.14
N SER A 120 5.74 14.51 3.61
CA SER A 120 6.49 15.77 3.59
C SER A 120 6.60 16.42 4.96
N VAL A 121 5.63 16.22 5.86
CA VAL A 121 5.62 16.79 7.22
C VAL A 121 6.87 16.39 8.02
N PRO A 122 7.21 15.09 8.19
CA PRO A 122 8.43 14.69 8.88
C PRO A 122 9.70 15.14 8.15
N GLY A 123 9.68 15.21 6.80
CA GLY A 123 10.80 15.75 6.03
C GLY A 123 11.05 17.23 6.30
N LEU A 124 9.99 18.04 6.38
CA LEU A 124 10.08 19.46 6.70
C LEU A 124 10.55 19.68 8.14
N LEU A 125 10.02 18.90 9.10
CA LEU A 125 10.50 18.88 10.48
C LEU A 125 12.00 18.53 10.55
N ALA A 126 12.45 17.61 9.70
CA ALA A 126 13.86 17.26 9.62
C ALA A 126 14.72 18.44 9.12
N VAL A 127 14.26 19.15 8.08
CA VAL A 127 14.96 20.33 7.54
C VAL A 127 15.04 21.44 8.58
N ILE A 128 13.95 21.74 9.30
CA ILE A 128 13.92 22.78 10.33
C ILE A 128 14.96 22.48 11.41
N ALA A 129 15.04 21.23 11.86
CA ALA A 129 15.95 20.88 12.93
C ALA A 129 17.43 20.75 12.49
N CYS A 130 17.73 20.65 11.18
CA CYS A 130 19.09 20.82 10.66
C CYS A 130 19.66 22.23 10.91
N PHE A 131 18.82 23.25 11.09
CA PHE A 131 19.29 24.61 11.43
C PHE A 131 19.68 24.77 12.92
N GLY A 132 19.43 23.76 13.76
CA GLY A 132 19.72 23.80 15.20
C GLY A 132 21.19 23.60 15.60
N GLY A 133 22.09 23.27 14.66
CA GLY A 133 23.53 23.09 14.91
C GLY A 133 24.03 21.65 14.76
N PRO A 134 25.36 21.44 14.67
CA PRO A 134 25.97 20.19 14.17
C PRO A 134 25.75 18.96 15.04
N HIS A 135 25.62 19.12 16.37
CA HIS A 135 25.31 17.99 17.27
C HIS A 135 23.88 17.45 17.08
N LEU A 136 22.94 18.32 16.66
CA LEU A 136 21.58 17.89 16.34
C LEU A 136 21.56 17.17 14.99
N ILE A 137 22.36 17.58 14.00
CA ILE A 137 22.35 17.03 12.63
C ILE A 137 22.53 15.51 12.62
N MET A 138 23.54 14.97 13.29
CA MET A 138 23.81 13.52 13.25
C MET A 138 22.71 12.71 13.95
N GLY A 139 22.20 13.21 15.08
CA GLY A 139 21.06 12.62 15.77
C GLY A 139 19.79 12.68 14.91
N LEU A 140 19.57 13.77 14.20
CA LEU A 140 18.36 13.98 13.41
C LEU A 140 18.32 13.17 12.12
N TRP A 141 19.45 13.05 11.43
CA TRP A 141 19.55 12.24 10.22
C TRP A 141 19.22 10.78 10.51
N MET A 142 19.75 10.25 11.60
CA MET A 142 19.53 8.87 12.03
C MET A 142 18.13 8.67 12.62
N MET A 143 17.63 9.62 13.43
CA MET A 143 16.35 9.46 14.14
C MET A 143 15.11 9.91 13.37
N VAL A 144 15.24 10.81 12.38
CA VAL A 144 14.10 11.44 11.70
C VAL A 144 14.11 11.17 10.20
N VAL A 145 15.22 11.46 9.52
CA VAL A 145 15.27 11.38 8.04
C VAL A 145 15.18 9.94 7.57
N LEU A 146 16.01 9.05 8.11
CA LEU A 146 16.05 7.66 7.68
C LEU A 146 14.73 6.91 7.98
N PRO A 147 14.13 7.03 9.18
CA PRO A 147 12.79 6.49 9.44
C PRO A 147 11.70 7.10 8.55
N ALA A 148 11.76 8.39 8.23
CA ALA A 148 10.79 9.04 7.35
C ALA A 148 10.87 8.52 5.90
N LEU A 149 12.08 8.31 5.36
CA LEU A 149 12.27 7.72 4.04
C LEU A 149 11.70 6.30 3.97
N ILE A 150 11.99 5.50 5.00
CA ILE A 150 11.48 4.13 5.06
C ILE A 150 9.96 4.12 5.22
N ALA A 151 9.41 4.98 6.07
CA ALA A 151 7.97 5.15 6.25
C ALA A 151 7.29 5.61 4.95
N MET A 152 7.94 6.45 4.14
CA MET A 152 7.43 6.90 2.84
C MET A 152 7.38 5.75 1.82
N ILE A 153 8.44 4.95 1.69
CA ILE A 153 8.46 3.79 0.77
C ILE A 153 7.44 2.73 1.23
N ALA A 154 7.35 2.52 2.54
CA ALA A 154 6.30 1.71 3.15
C ALA A 154 4.92 2.27 2.75
N ALA A 155 4.56 3.47 3.15
CA ALA A 155 3.24 4.05 2.85
C ALA A 155 2.89 3.96 1.36
N TRP A 156 3.85 4.26 0.47
CA TRP A 156 3.69 4.14 -0.98
C TRP A 156 3.26 2.74 -1.43
N THR A 157 4.01 1.72 -1.04
CA THR A 157 3.71 0.33 -1.42
C THR A 157 2.43 -0.21 -0.74
N ALA A 158 2.08 0.28 0.46
CA ALA A 158 0.83 -0.08 1.13
C ALA A 158 -0.36 0.45 0.34
N ASN A 159 -0.25 1.70 -0.11
CA ASN A 159 -1.31 2.37 -0.83
C ASN A 159 -1.56 1.75 -2.21
N GLN A 160 -0.50 1.30 -2.91
CA GLN A 160 -0.66 0.52 -4.13
C GLN A 160 -1.45 -0.78 -3.89
N ARG A 161 -1.06 -1.57 -2.88
CA ARG A 161 -1.75 -2.81 -2.53
C ARG A 161 -3.19 -2.59 -2.07
N LEU A 162 -3.45 -1.48 -1.36
CA LEU A 162 -4.79 -1.13 -0.93
C LEU A 162 -5.68 -0.77 -2.13
N CYS A 163 -5.16 -0.01 -3.10
CA CYS A 163 -5.86 0.33 -4.33
C CYS A 163 -6.17 -0.93 -5.15
N GLU A 164 -5.18 -1.81 -5.35
CA GLU A 164 -5.37 -3.08 -6.07
C GLU A 164 -6.42 -3.97 -5.39
N TRP A 165 -6.37 -4.10 -4.07
CA TRP A 165 -7.38 -4.84 -3.34
C TRP A 165 -8.77 -4.24 -3.52
N TYR A 166 -8.90 -2.92 -3.35
CA TYR A 166 -10.18 -2.24 -3.44
C TYR A 166 -10.80 -2.38 -4.85
N GLU A 167 -9.98 -2.22 -5.90
CA GLU A 167 -10.40 -2.46 -7.29
C GLU A 167 -10.83 -3.92 -7.50
N SER A 168 -10.08 -4.88 -6.96
CA SER A 168 -10.42 -6.30 -7.07
C SER A 168 -11.75 -6.64 -6.37
N GLU A 169 -12.02 -6.00 -5.24
CA GLU A 169 -13.24 -6.22 -4.46
C GLU A 169 -14.47 -5.61 -5.16
N MET A 170 -14.31 -4.44 -5.78
CA MET A 170 -15.37 -3.82 -6.60
C MET A 170 -15.67 -4.61 -7.86
N ARG A 171 -14.63 -5.14 -8.54
CA ARG A 171 -14.80 -5.99 -9.73
C ARG A 171 -15.55 -7.29 -9.40
N LYS A 172 -15.19 -7.95 -8.30
CA LYS A 172 -15.86 -9.19 -7.83
C LYS A 172 -17.35 -8.97 -7.53
N ARG A 173 -17.75 -7.74 -7.22
CA ARG A 173 -19.14 -7.38 -6.85
C ARG A 173 -19.94 -6.82 -8.03
N GLY A 174 -19.37 -6.76 -9.23
CA GLY A 174 -20.05 -6.23 -10.41
C GLY A 174 -20.31 -4.72 -10.35
N GLY A 175 -19.64 -4.00 -9.44
CA GLY A 175 -19.83 -2.56 -9.24
C GLY A 175 -18.90 -1.68 -10.07
N TRP A 176 -18.06 -2.28 -10.93
CA TRP A 176 -17.06 -1.56 -11.71
C TRP A 176 -17.04 -2.05 -13.16
N GLU A 177 -17.49 -1.20 -14.07
CA GLU A 177 -17.19 -1.30 -15.50
C GLU A 177 -15.95 -0.45 -15.78
N PRO A 178 -14.91 -0.97 -16.46
CA PRO A 178 -13.74 -0.18 -16.81
C PRO A 178 -14.15 1.02 -17.68
N GLU A 179 -13.77 2.24 -17.29
CA GLU A 179 -13.79 3.39 -18.19
C GLU A 179 -12.94 3.05 -19.42
N GLY A 180 -13.59 2.76 -20.55
CA GLY A 180 -12.95 2.32 -21.80
C GLY A 180 -13.32 0.91 -22.26
N ALA A 181 -14.17 0.18 -21.55
CA ALA A 181 -14.78 -1.07 -22.04
C ALA A 181 -16.08 -0.83 -22.84
N GLY A 182 -16.16 0.30 -23.54
CA GLY A 182 -17.16 0.49 -24.60
C GLY A 182 -16.77 -0.33 -25.83
N PRO A 183 -17.74 -0.81 -26.62
CA PRO A 183 -17.52 -1.68 -27.77
C PRO A 183 -16.59 -1.09 -28.83
#